data_AF-A0A7C1WSP9-F1
#
_entry.id   AF-A0A7C1WSP9-F1
#
_cell.length_a   1.000
_cell.length_b   1.000
_cell.length_c   1.000
_cell.angle_alpha   90.00
_cell.angle_beta   90.00
_cell.angle_gamma   90.00
#
_symmetry.space_group_name_H-M   'P 1'
#
loop_
_entity.id
_entity.type
_entity.pdbx_description
1 polymer ?
#
loop_
_entity_poly.entity_id
_entity_poly.type
_entity_poly.pdbx_seq_one_letter_code
_entity_poly.pdbx_strand_id
1 'polypeptide(L)'
;MRRPLYAIRFQLWAAFAALVASTGSACVSAPTPAEVLATGFHSPEQALETFQTALRADLVDLEYRCLSTEFKESHGGFSWLAYDEARRRVLEEEPFFKLVARATVEKRTQLAPNRVRLECRVRFLFQTKSFTIDFVREDAYLVRDAEGPLEGDLLSFEDAVREEDGRLVVRVPFPEGVELEELTGLEIAREWKIAAFAEATLPPVP
;
A
#
# COMPACT_ATOMS: atom_id res chain seq x y z
N MET A 1 -4.72 20.81 25.27
CA MET A 1 -3.70 19.85 25.77
C MET A 1 -4.17 18.43 25.45
N ARG A 2 -3.66 17.84 24.37
CA ARG A 2 -3.98 16.47 23.95
C ARG A 2 -3.04 15.50 24.68
N ARG A 3 -3.60 14.48 25.33
CA ARG A 3 -2.82 13.41 25.97
C ARG A 3 -2.27 12.45 24.90
N PRO A 4 -1.01 12.00 24.97
CA PRO A 4 -0.49 11.00 24.05
C PRO A 4 -1.05 9.60 24.37
N LEU A 5 -1.50 8.89 23.33
CA LEU A 5 -2.16 7.57 23.39
C LEU A 5 -1.18 6.37 23.47
N TYR A 6 0.06 6.54 23.95
CA TYR A 6 1.10 5.49 23.83
C TYR A 6 1.51 4.78 25.14
N ALA A 7 0.77 4.98 26.24
CA ALA A 7 1.29 4.61 27.57
C ALA A 7 0.94 3.21 28.10
N ILE A 8 0.22 2.33 27.40
CA ILE A 8 -0.16 1.01 27.97
C ILE A 8 0.01 -0.12 26.96
N ARG A 9 1.26 -0.50 26.65
CA ARG A 9 1.59 -1.80 26.00
C ARG A 9 3.07 -2.23 26.06
N PHE A 10 3.89 -1.61 26.91
CA PHE A 10 5.35 -1.70 26.81
C PHE A 10 6.04 -2.84 27.59
N GLN A 11 5.39 -3.46 28.58
CA GLN A 11 6.12 -4.31 29.55
C GLN A 11 6.16 -5.82 29.23
N LEU A 12 5.36 -6.33 28.29
CA LEU A 12 5.40 -7.77 27.92
C LEU A 12 6.21 -8.06 26.65
N TRP A 13 6.58 -7.05 25.87
CA TRP A 13 7.35 -7.21 24.63
C TRP A 13 8.87 -7.30 24.86
N ALA A 14 9.39 -6.64 25.90
CA ALA A 14 10.83 -6.60 26.19
C ALA A 14 11.42 -7.97 26.59
N ALA A 15 10.65 -8.80 27.32
CA ALA A 15 11.11 -10.13 27.73
C ALA A 15 11.07 -11.15 26.58
N PHE A 16 10.21 -10.94 25.57
CA PHE A 16 10.10 -11.82 24.40
C PHE A 16 11.13 -11.47 23.31
N ALA A 17 11.43 -10.18 23.13
CA ALA A 17 12.46 -9.71 22.20
C ALA A 17 13.86 -10.30 22.54
N ALA A 18 14.19 -10.45 23.83
CA ALA A 18 15.46 -11.01 24.26
C ALA A 18 15.59 -12.54 24.00
N LEU A 19 14.49 -13.28 23.95
CA LEU A 19 14.51 -14.73 23.70
C LEU A 19 14.50 -15.07 22.20
N VAL A 20 13.93 -14.21 21.36
CA VAL A 20 13.87 -14.40 19.90
C VAL A 20 15.09 -13.82 19.18
N ALA A 21 15.77 -12.82 19.75
CA ALA A 21 16.98 -12.23 19.18
C ALA A 21 18.16 -13.23 19.02
N SER A 22 18.14 -14.39 19.68
CA SER A 22 19.20 -15.40 19.60
C SER A 22 18.91 -16.57 18.65
N THR A 23 17.69 -16.70 18.11
CA THR A 23 17.35 -17.82 17.22
C THR A 23 16.47 -17.39 16.05
N GLY A 24 17.15 -16.89 15.01
CA GLY A 24 16.55 -16.67 13.70
C GLY A 24 16.21 -15.21 13.46
N SER A 25 17.12 -14.53 12.77
CA SER A 25 16.72 -13.47 11.84
C SER A 25 15.42 -13.91 11.16
N ALA A 26 14.40 -13.07 11.19
CA ALA A 26 13.15 -13.29 10.47
C ALA A 26 13.44 -13.29 8.96
N CYS A 27 14.09 -14.35 8.46
CA CYS A 27 14.50 -14.52 7.08
C CYS A 27 13.22 -14.76 6.28
N VAL A 28 12.60 -13.69 5.82
CA VAL A 28 11.60 -13.75 4.77
C VAL A 28 12.32 -14.09 3.47
N SER A 29 11.81 -15.07 2.72
CA SER A 29 12.41 -15.46 1.45
C SER A 29 12.36 -14.28 0.48
N ALA A 30 13.44 -14.04 -0.27
CA ALA A 30 13.42 -13.07 -1.37
C ALA A 30 12.31 -13.43 -2.37
N PRO A 31 11.68 -12.45 -3.06
CA PRO A 31 10.73 -12.74 -4.11
C PRO A 31 11.41 -13.37 -5.32
N THR A 32 10.68 -14.27 -5.98
CA THR A 32 11.08 -14.83 -7.27
C THR A 32 10.89 -13.77 -8.36
N PRO A 33 11.64 -13.84 -9.48
CA PRO A 33 11.43 -12.93 -10.60
C PRO A 33 9.99 -12.91 -11.11
N ALA A 34 9.30 -14.06 -11.09
CA ALA A 34 7.90 -14.16 -11.47
C ALA A 34 6.97 -13.38 -10.53
N GLU A 35 7.21 -13.42 -9.22
CA GLU A 35 6.46 -12.60 -8.23
C GLU A 35 6.67 -11.10 -8.47
N VAL A 36 7.90 -10.68 -8.80
CA VAL A 36 8.20 -9.27 -9.14
C VAL A 36 7.47 -8.83 -10.40
N LEU A 37 7.43 -9.68 -11.44
CA LEU A 37 6.71 -9.40 -12.68
C LEU A 37 5.18 -9.46 -12.54
N ALA A 38 4.66 -10.18 -11.54
CA ALA A 38 3.23 -10.29 -11.27
C ALA A 38 2.67 -9.11 -10.44
N THR A 39 3.52 -8.16 -10.05
CA THR A 39 3.11 -6.95 -9.33
C THR A 39 2.06 -6.16 -10.12
N GLY A 40 1.09 -5.59 -9.42
CA GLY A 40 -0.02 -4.87 -10.03
C GLY A 40 -1.07 -4.42 -9.01
N PHE A 41 -2.00 -3.60 -9.48
CA PHE A 41 -2.97 -2.91 -8.61
C PHE A 41 -4.43 -3.13 -9.04
N HIS A 42 -4.71 -4.16 -9.84
CA HIS A 42 -6.05 -4.38 -10.41
C HIS A 42 -7.06 -4.91 -9.40
N SER A 43 -6.60 -5.52 -8.29
CA SER A 43 -7.44 -5.97 -7.18
C SER A 43 -6.79 -5.64 -5.83
N PRO A 44 -7.57 -5.56 -4.73
CA PRO A 44 -7.03 -5.39 -3.38
C PRO A 44 -6.00 -6.47 -3.00
N GLU A 45 -6.28 -7.72 -3.37
CA GLU A 45 -5.41 -8.86 -3.11
C GLU A 45 -4.08 -8.74 -3.87
N GLN A 46 -4.13 -8.38 -5.16
CA GLN A 46 -2.92 -8.14 -5.95
C GLN A 46 -2.11 -6.94 -5.45
N ALA A 47 -2.78 -5.88 -4.99
CA ALA A 47 -2.12 -4.73 -4.37
C ALA A 47 -1.42 -5.11 -3.05
N LEU A 48 -2.04 -5.98 -2.25
CA LEU A 48 -1.40 -6.57 -1.07
C LEU A 48 -0.18 -7.40 -1.46
N GLU A 49 -0.30 -8.32 -2.42
CA GLU A 49 0.82 -9.14 -2.90
C GLU A 49 1.98 -8.28 -3.44
N THR A 50 1.66 -7.18 -4.10
CA THR A 50 2.63 -6.19 -4.57
C THR A 50 3.36 -5.53 -3.40
N PHE A 51 2.63 -5.09 -2.38
CA PHE A 51 3.22 -4.54 -1.15
C PHE A 51 4.10 -5.57 -0.43
N GLN A 52 3.64 -6.81 -0.32
CA GLN A 52 4.40 -7.90 0.31
C GLN A 52 5.68 -8.22 -0.48
N THR A 53 5.62 -8.23 -1.81
CA THR A 53 6.76 -8.40 -2.70
C THR A 53 7.76 -7.27 -2.53
N ALA A 54 7.29 -6.02 -2.50
CA ALA A 54 8.13 -4.85 -2.29
C ALA A 54 8.85 -4.91 -0.94
N LEU A 55 8.12 -5.26 0.13
CA LEU A 55 8.67 -5.43 1.48
C LEU A 55 9.72 -6.55 1.56
N ARG A 56 9.55 -7.64 0.81
CA ARG A 56 10.52 -8.76 0.72
C ARG A 56 11.78 -8.38 -0.03
N ALA A 57 11.65 -7.57 -1.08
CA ALA A 57 12.75 -7.13 -1.93
C ALA A 57 13.41 -5.83 -1.45
N ASP A 58 12.92 -5.23 -0.35
CA ASP A 58 13.35 -3.92 0.13
C ASP A 58 13.21 -2.82 -0.94
N LEU A 59 12.14 -2.89 -1.75
CA LEU A 59 11.80 -1.91 -2.80
C LEU A 59 10.91 -0.80 -2.23
N VAL A 60 11.53 0.16 -1.54
CA VAL A 60 10.84 1.21 -0.78
C VAL A 60 9.96 2.11 -1.66
N ASP A 61 10.38 2.37 -2.89
CA ASP A 61 9.62 3.07 -3.92
C ASP A 61 8.30 2.35 -4.25
N LEU A 62 8.36 1.03 -4.44
CA LEU A 62 7.18 0.23 -4.72
C LEU A 62 6.27 0.10 -3.48
N GLU A 63 6.84 -0.03 -2.28
CA GLU A 63 6.08 0.01 -1.02
C GLU A 63 5.30 1.33 -0.91
N TYR A 64 5.97 2.47 -1.13
CA TYR A 64 5.36 3.80 -1.10
C TYR A 64 4.29 3.98 -2.20
N ARG A 65 4.49 3.38 -3.38
CA ARG A 65 3.52 3.39 -4.48
C ARG A 65 2.25 2.59 -4.17
N CYS A 66 2.31 1.62 -3.25
CA CYS A 66 1.13 0.89 -2.78
C CYS A 66 0.24 1.73 -1.86
N LEU A 67 0.76 2.79 -1.26
CA LEU A 67 0.03 3.65 -0.33
C LEU A 67 -0.84 4.65 -1.10
N SER A 68 -2.09 4.77 -0.65
CA SER A 68 -3.06 5.75 -1.18
C SER A 68 -2.65 7.18 -0.85
N THR A 69 -3.19 8.13 -1.60
CA THR A 69 -3.09 9.55 -1.30
C THR A 69 -3.69 9.85 0.07
N GLU A 70 -4.85 9.29 0.40
CA GLU A 70 -5.48 9.50 1.72
C GLU A 70 -4.60 8.99 2.88
N PHE A 71 -3.89 7.88 2.69
CA PHE A 71 -2.96 7.37 3.70
C PHE A 71 -1.80 8.35 3.91
N LYS A 72 -1.23 8.88 2.83
CA LYS A 72 -0.14 9.86 2.89
C LYS A 72 -0.59 11.15 3.58
N GLU A 73 -1.74 11.67 3.20
CA GLU A 73 -2.31 12.91 3.75
C GLU A 73 -2.68 12.78 5.23
N SER A 74 -3.31 11.69 5.63
CA SER A 74 -3.69 11.44 7.04
C SER A 74 -2.51 11.37 8.01
N HIS A 75 -1.30 11.16 7.48
CA HIS A 75 -0.04 11.14 8.22
C HIS A 75 0.84 12.38 7.92
N GLY A 76 0.22 13.48 7.49
CA GLY A 76 0.90 14.77 7.32
C GLY A 76 1.49 15.01 5.93
N GLY A 77 1.07 14.26 4.92
CA GLY A 77 1.53 14.43 3.53
C GLY A 77 3.01 14.09 3.37
N PHE A 78 3.46 13.01 4.00
CA PHE A 78 4.88 12.65 4.04
C PHE A 78 5.39 12.28 2.64
N SER A 79 6.61 12.74 2.32
CA SER A 79 7.29 12.42 1.07
C SER A 79 7.85 11.00 1.08
N TRP A 80 8.30 10.52 -0.09
CA TRP A 80 9.01 9.24 -0.20
C TRP A 80 10.20 9.13 0.77
N LEU A 81 10.97 10.20 0.95
CA LEU A 81 12.12 10.20 1.86
C LEU A 81 11.69 10.07 3.34
N ALA A 82 10.61 10.77 3.71
CA ALA A 82 10.05 10.67 5.06
C ALA A 82 9.46 9.26 5.32
N TYR A 83 8.91 8.63 4.28
CA TYR A 83 8.49 7.24 4.36
C TYR A 83 9.65 6.28 4.60
N ASP A 84 10.75 6.41 3.84
CA ASP A 84 11.92 5.55 4.01
C ASP A 84 12.50 5.66 5.42
N GLU A 85 12.61 6.88 5.95
CA GLU A 85 13.07 7.10 7.33
C GLU A 85 12.13 6.44 8.35
N ALA A 86 10.82 6.63 8.21
CA ALA A 86 9.83 6.02 9.09
C ALA A 86 9.86 4.48 9.01
N ARG A 87 9.97 3.93 7.80
CA ARG A 87 10.10 2.50 7.53
C ARG A 87 11.34 1.93 8.21
N ARG A 88 12.49 2.58 8.07
CA ARG A 88 13.73 2.15 8.73
C ARG A 88 13.58 2.12 10.24
N ARG A 89 12.99 3.17 10.84
CA ARG A 89 12.73 3.22 12.29
C ARG A 89 11.82 2.08 12.74
N VAL A 90 10.72 1.82 12.01
CA VAL A 90 9.81 0.70 12.31
C VAL A 90 10.54 -0.64 12.20
N LEU A 91 11.39 -0.84 11.19
CA LEU A 91 12.15 -2.09 11.05
C LEU A 91 13.24 -2.26 12.12
N GLU A 92 13.81 -1.17 12.62
CA GLU A 92 14.76 -1.16 13.74
C GLU A 92 14.08 -1.44 15.09
N GLU A 93 12.92 -0.83 15.34
CA GLU A 93 12.14 -0.98 16.57
C GLU A 93 11.34 -2.30 16.61
N GLU A 94 10.82 -2.73 15.46
CA GLU A 94 9.98 -3.91 15.28
C GLU A 94 10.47 -4.79 14.12
N PRO A 95 11.59 -5.52 14.28
CA PRO A 95 12.15 -6.37 13.20
C PRO A 95 11.18 -7.42 12.65
N PHE A 96 10.19 -7.82 13.46
CA PHE A 96 9.15 -8.77 13.07
C PHE A 96 8.10 -8.19 12.13
N PHE A 97 8.09 -6.88 11.88
CA PHE A 97 7.20 -6.23 10.91
C PHE A 97 7.34 -6.84 9.50
N LYS A 98 8.56 -7.28 9.11
CA LYS A 98 8.77 -7.98 7.82
C LYS A 98 7.90 -9.23 7.66
N LEU A 99 7.39 -9.82 8.74
CA LEU A 99 6.49 -10.97 8.67
C LEU A 99 5.14 -10.63 8.04
N VAL A 100 4.75 -9.36 7.96
CA VAL A 100 3.58 -8.90 7.19
C VAL A 100 3.66 -9.36 5.73
N ALA A 101 4.86 -9.51 5.18
CA ALA A 101 5.08 -10.07 3.85
C ALA A 101 4.64 -11.53 3.68
N ARG A 102 4.33 -12.23 4.78
CA ARG A 102 3.82 -13.61 4.80
C ARG A 102 2.35 -13.68 5.18
N ALA A 103 1.68 -12.55 5.30
CA ALA A 103 0.30 -12.53 5.72
C ALA A 103 -0.60 -13.16 4.64
N THR A 104 -1.57 -13.97 5.06
CA THR A 104 -2.58 -14.56 4.20
C THR A 104 -3.91 -13.85 4.38
N VAL A 105 -4.64 -13.63 3.29
CA VAL A 105 -6.00 -13.08 3.33
C VAL A 105 -6.96 -14.17 3.79
N GLU A 106 -7.69 -13.92 4.87
CA GLU A 106 -8.69 -14.84 5.41
C GLU A 106 -10.10 -14.44 4.98
N LYS A 107 -10.36 -13.13 4.89
CA LYS A 107 -11.67 -12.60 4.54
C LYS A 107 -11.57 -11.27 3.82
N ARG A 108 -12.45 -11.08 2.83
CA ARG A 108 -12.67 -9.84 2.12
C ARG A 108 -14.05 -9.29 2.47
N THR A 109 -14.11 -8.00 2.80
CA THR A 109 -15.37 -7.29 3.05
C THR A 109 -15.43 -6.04 2.18
N GLN A 110 -16.49 -5.90 1.37
CA GLN A 110 -16.74 -4.66 0.65
C GLN A 110 -17.32 -3.61 1.60
N LEU A 111 -16.67 -2.47 1.76
CA LEU A 111 -17.13 -1.38 2.64
C LEU A 111 -17.93 -0.32 1.88
N ALA A 112 -17.48 0.02 0.67
CA ALA A 112 -18.11 0.96 -0.26
C ALA A 112 -17.70 0.58 -1.70
N PRO A 113 -18.31 1.10 -2.78
CA PRO A 113 -17.97 0.71 -4.16
C PRO A 113 -16.48 0.81 -4.52
N ASN A 114 -15.75 1.76 -3.91
CA ASN A 114 -14.33 1.98 -4.07
C ASN A 114 -13.51 1.62 -2.81
N ARG A 115 -14.08 0.89 -1.83
CA ARG A 115 -13.38 0.51 -0.60
C ARG A 115 -13.59 -0.95 -0.21
N VAL A 116 -12.49 -1.64 0.09
CA VAL A 116 -12.46 -3.04 0.52
C VAL A 116 -11.61 -3.17 1.77
N ARG A 117 -12.04 -4.00 2.70
CA ARG A 117 -11.23 -4.45 3.84
C ARG A 117 -10.78 -5.89 3.62
N LEU A 118 -9.49 -6.13 3.77
CA LEU A 118 -8.92 -7.46 3.88
C LEU A 118 -8.61 -7.75 5.34
N GLU A 119 -9.13 -8.85 5.87
CA GLU A 119 -8.73 -9.43 7.14
C GLU A 119 -7.57 -10.40 6.87
N CYS A 120 -6.40 -10.06 7.37
CA CYS A 120 -5.15 -10.76 7.13
C CYS A 120 -4.69 -11.48 8.39
N ARG A 121 -3.99 -12.59 8.20
CA ARG A 121 -3.41 -13.39 9.27
C ARG A 121 -1.93 -13.64 8.99
N VAL A 122 -1.09 -13.51 10.00
CA VAL A 122 0.31 -13.94 9.96
C VAL A 122 0.57 -14.94 11.09
N ARG A 123 1.22 -16.05 10.74
CA ARG A 123 1.70 -17.04 11.72
C ARG A 123 3.19 -16.84 11.94
N PHE A 124 3.59 -16.76 13.20
CA PHE A 124 4.98 -16.70 13.60
C PHE A 124 5.20 -17.52 14.86
N LEU A 125 6.06 -18.54 14.74
CA LEU A 125 6.28 -19.54 15.79
C LEU A 125 4.93 -20.17 16.22
N PHE A 126 4.60 -20.04 17.50
CA PHE A 126 3.37 -20.54 18.13
C PHE A 126 2.27 -19.47 18.27
N GLN A 127 2.47 -18.28 17.69
CA GLN A 127 1.49 -17.19 17.71
C GLN A 127 0.89 -16.94 16.33
N THR A 128 -0.40 -16.62 16.35
CA THR A 128 -1.12 -16.10 15.18
C THR A 128 -1.54 -14.68 15.48
N LYS A 129 -1.19 -13.74 14.60
CA LYS A 129 -1.65 -12.36 14.67
C LYS A 129 -2.60 -12.10 13.51
N SER A 130 -3.67 -11.38 13.80
CA SER A 130 -4.64 -10.96 12.80
C SER A 130 -4.69 -9.44 12.76
N PHE A 131 -4.84 -8.89 11.57
CA PHE A 131 -4.91 -7.46 11.32
C PHE A 131 -5.78 -7.20 10.10
N THR A 132 -6.22 -5.97 9.94
CA THR A 132 -7.02 -5.56 8.80
C THR A 132 -6.29 -4.50 7.99
N ILE A 133 -6.44 -4.60 6.68
CA ILE A 133 -5.93 -3.60 5.75
C ILE A 133 -7.13 -3.08 4.96
N ASP A 134 -7.32 -1.77 4.99
CA ASP A 134 -8.29 -1.12 4.15
C ASP A 134 -7.63 -0.71 2.85
N PHE A 135 -8.33 -0.94 1.76
CA PHE A 135 -7.95 -0.55 0.42
C PHE A 135 -8.98 0.42 -0.13
N VAL A 136 -8.48 1.44 -0.83
CA VAL A 136 -9.28 2.37 -1.61
C VAL A 136 -8.89 2.24 -3.08
N ARG A 137 -9.86 2.39 -3.96
CA ARG A 137 -9.62 2.48 -5.40
C ARG A 137 -9.42 3.94 -5.77
N GLU A 138 -8.24 4.24 -6.30
CA GLU A 138 -7.86 5.55 -6.81
C GLU A 138 -7.84 5.51 -8.34
N ASP A 139 -8.40 6.54 -8.94
CA ASP A 139 -8.38 6.77 -10.37
C ASP A 139 -7.40 7.92 -10.63
N ALA A 140 -6.48 7.76 -11.57
CA ALA A 140 -5.41 8.72 -11.83
C ALA A 140 -5.05 8.78 -13.32
N TYR A 141 -4.45 9.89 -13.75
CA TYR A 141 -3.94 10.05 -15.10
C TYR A 141 -2.46 10.37 -15.06
N LEU A 142 -1.79 10.04 -16.17
CA LEU A 142 -0.41 10.40 -16.40
C LEU A 142 -0.22 10.76 -17.87
N VAL A 143 0.18 11.99 -18.12
CA VAL A 143 0.60 12.50 -19.42
C VAL A 143 2.12 12.33 -19.54
N ARG A 144 2.57 11.90 -20.70
CA ARG A 144 3.99 11.65 -21.01
C ARG A 144 4.39 12.34 -22.30
N ASP A 145 5.64 12.76 -22.33
CA ASP A 145 6.33 13.25 -23.53
C ASP A 145 7.47 12.29 -23.93
N ALA A 146 8.39 12.74 -24.79
CA ALA A 146 9.53 11.92 -25.20
C ALA A 146 10.58 11.71 -24.10
N GLU A 147 10.60 12.56 -23.07
CA GLU A 147 11.57 12.55 -21.98
C GLU A 147 11.07 11.78 -20.75
N GLY A 148 9.75 11.71 -20.54
CA GLY A 148 9.16 10.94 -19.45
C GLY A 148 7.76 11.40 -19.02
N PRO A 149 7.40 11.18 -17.74
CA PRO A 149 6.16 11.70 -17.17
C PRO A 149 6.21 13.23 -17.06
N LEU A 150 5.18 13.89 -17.60
CA LEU A 150 5.08 15.35 -17.62
C LEU A 150 4.13 15.89 -16.55
N GLU A 151 2.91 15.36 -16.50
CA GLU A 151 1.91 15.72 -15.49
C GLU A 151 1.02 14.53 -15.15
N GLY A 152 0.57 14.44 -13.91
CA GLY A 152 -0.41 13.44 -13.50
C GLY A 152 -1.00 13.76 -12.14
N ASP A 153 -2.27 13.45 -11.96
CA ASP A 153 -3.00 13.66 -10.71
C ASP A 153 -4.14 12.64 -10.57
N LEU A 154 -4.81 12.66 -9.42
CA LEU A 154 -6.06 11.98 -9.20
C LEU A 154 -7.16 12.56 -10.11
N LEU A 155 -8.01 11.67 -10.60
CA LEU A 155 -9.23 12.05 -11.31
C LEU A 155 -10.40 11.18 -10.85
N SER A 156 -11.61 11.56 -11.25
CA SER A 156 -12.78 10.71 -11.15
C SER A 156 -13.01 10.05 -12.50
N PHE A 157 -12.85 8.72 -12.60
CA PHE A 157 -12.99 8.03 -13.88
C PHE A 157 -14.39 8.17 -14.48
N GLU A 158 -15.43 8.26 -13.64
CA GLU A 158 -16.81 8.47 -14.08
C GLU A 158 -17.02 9.86 -14.71
N ASP A 159 -16.23 10.85 -14.28
CA ASP A 159 -16.26 12.19 -14.84
C ASP A 159 -15.39 12.30 -16.09
N ALA A 160 -14.23 11.62 -16.08
CA ALA A 160 -13.23 11.71 -17.14
C ALA A 160 -13.53 10.80 -18.33
N VAL A 161 -14.15 9.64 -18.12
CA VAL A 161 -14.36 8.63 -19.17
C VAL A 161 -15.85 8.49 -19.47
N ARG A 162 -16.24 8.79 -20.71
CA ARG A 162 -17.63 8.71 -21.16
C ARG A 162 -17.74 8.04 -22.51
N GLU A 163 -18.90 7.48 -22.80
CA GLU A 163 -19.24 7.02 -24.14
C GLU A 163 -19.95 8.15 -24.90
N GLU A 164 -19.37 8.59 -26.02
CA GLU A 164 -19.93 9.59 -26.92
C GLU A 164 -19.91 9.02 -28.34
N ASP A 165 -21.06 8.98 -29.02
CA ASP A 165 -21.21 8.43 -30.38
C ASP A 165 -20.60 7.03 -30.57
N GLY A 166 -20.75 6.15 -29.57
CA GLY A 166 -20.22 4.78 -29.57
C GLY A 166 -18.70 4.70 -29.40
N ARG A 167 -18.06 5.77 -28.91
CA ARG A 167 -16.62 5.83 -28.63
C ARG A 167 -16.38 6.17 -27.17
N LEU A 168 -15.36 5.56 -26.57
CA LEU A 168 -14.85 6.00 -25.28
C LEU A 168 -14.04 7.29 -25.47
N VAL A 169 -14.54 8.37 -24.89
CA VAL A 169 -13.89 9.68 -24.83
C VAL A 169 -13.34 9.86 -23.43
N VAL A 170 -12.07 10.24 -23.37
CA VAL A 170 -11.34 10.53 -22.13
C VAL A 170 -11.06 12.02 -22.11
N ARG A 171 -11.36 12.67 -20.97
CA ARG A 171 -11.04 14.08 -20.73
C ARG A 171 -10.13 14.17 -19.51
N VAL A 172 -8.95 14.73 -19.71
CA VAL A 172 -7.97 15.00 -18.65
C VAL A 172 -7.52 16.46 -18.74
N PRO A 173 -7.04 17.07 -17.64
CA PRO A 173 -6.36 18.35 -17.70
C PRO A 173 -5.21 18.29 -18.70
N PHE A 174 -5.08 19.34 -19.51
CA PHE A 174 -4.00 19.44 -20.47
C PHE A 174 -2.88 20.32 -19.87
N PRO A 175 -1.63 19.87 -19.92
CA PRO A 175 -0.50 20.58 -19.32
C PRO A 175 -0.29 21.96 -19.94
N GLU A 176 -0.08 22.97 -19.10
CA GLU A 176 0.13 24.35 -19.56
C GLU A 176 1.46 24.48 -20.32
N GLY A 177 1.44 25.12 -21.49
CA GLY A 177 2.64 25.44 -22.27
C GLY A 177 3.26 24.28 -23.04
N VAL A 178 2.57 23.14 -23.14
CA VAL A 178 2.99 21.98 -23.92
C VAL A 178 2.16 21.92 -25.21
N GLU A 179 2.78 21.60 -26.33
CA GLU A 179 2.03 21.40 -27.58
C GLU A 179 1.50 19.96 -27.66
N LEU A 180 0.31 19.75 -28.26
CA LEU A 180 -0.29 18.40 -28.34
C LEU A 180 0.63 17.39 -29.05
N GLU A 181 1.43 17.88 -30.01
CA GLU A 181 2.38 17.10 -30.81
C GLU A 181 3.58 16.58 -29.99
N GLU A 182 3.85 17.17 -28.83
CA GLU A 182 4.92 16.76 -27.91
C GLU A 182 4.49 15.59 -27.02
N LEU A 183 3.19 15.34 -26.91
CA LEU A 183 2.65 14.25 -26.10
C LEU A 183 2.86 12.90 -26.78
N THR A 184 3.52 11.98 -26.08
CA THR A 184 3.78 10.61 -26.56
C THR A 184 2.82 9.60 -25.95
N GLY A 185 2.18 9.93 -24.83
CA GLY A 185 1.28 9.01 -24.15
C GLY A 185 0.34 9.66 -23.16
N LEU A 186 -0.85 9.08 -23.07
CA LEU A 186 -1.81 9.32 -21.99
C LEU A 186 -2.15 7.97 -21.35
N GLU A 187 -1.93 7.87 -20.06
CA GLU A 187 -2.29 6.72 -19.25
C GLU A 187 -3.42 7.12 -18.30
N ILE A 188 -4.44 6.27 -18.20
CA ILE A 188 -5.49 6.36 -17.17
C ILE A 188 -5.42 5.06 -16.40
N ALA A 189 -5.21 5.17 -15.10
CA ALA A 189 -5.09 4.04 -14.22
C ALA A 189 -6.23 4.06 -13.21
N ARG A 190 -6.74 2.87 -12.92
CA ARG A 190 -7.66 2.59 -11.82
C ARG A 190 -7.02 1.52 -10.96
N GLU A 191 -6.60 1.90 -9.76
CA GLU A 191 -5.71 1.10 -8.95
C GLU A 191 -6.21 0.99 -7.51
N TRP A 192 -6.06 -0.19 -6.92
CA TRP A 192 -6.25 -0.39 -5.49
C TRP A 192 -4.99 -0.01 -4.72
N LYS A 193 -5.17 0.79 -3.68
CA LYS A 193 -4.12 1.31 -2.81
C LYS A 193 -4.47 1.14 -1.35
N ILE A 194 -3.45 1.03 -0.50
CA ILE A 194 -3.61 0.86 0.94
C ILE A 194 -4.04 2.19 1.55
N ALA A 195 -5.22 2.19 2.17
CA ALA A 195 -5.88 3.29 2.84
C ALA A 195 -5.54 3.37 4.32
N ALA A 196 -5.43 2.21 4.99
CA ALA A 196 -5.14 2.12 6.41
C ALA A 196 -4.69 0.71 6.81
N PHE A 197 -3.95 0.65 7.91
CA PHE A 197 -3.68 -0.58 8.66
C PHE A 197 -4.36 -0.47 10.03
N ALA A 198 -4.97 -1.55 10.49
CA ALA A 198 -5.53 -1.63 11.84
C ALA A 198 -5.30 -3.02 12.45
N GLU A 199 -5.04 -3.07 13.75
CA GLU A 199 -5.01 -4.35 14.47
C GLU A 199 -6.44 -4.91 14.52
N ALA A 200 -6.62 -6.19 14.16
CA ALA A 200 -7.94 -6.79 14.21
C ALA A 200 -8.32 -6.96 15.68
N THR A 201 -9.44 -6.35 16.09
CA THR A 201 -10.05 -6.68 17.38
C THR A 201 -10.64 -8.08 17.23
N LEU A 202 -9.88 -9.11 17.60
CA LEU A 202 -10.41 -10.47 17.63
C LEU A 202 -11.58 -10.50 18.64
N PRO A 203 -12.74 -11.06 18.29
CA PRO A 203 -13.73 -11.39 19.31
C PRO A 203 -13.07 -12.33 20.33
N PRO A 204 -13.42 -12.23 21.62
CA PRO A 204 -12.90 -13.16 22.62
C PRO A 204 -13.16 -14.59 22.16
N VAL A 205 -12.12 -15.42 22.16
CA VAL A 205 -12.26 -16.85 21.90
C VAL A 205 -13.18 -17.41 23.00
N PRO A 206 -14.25 -18.13 22.64
CA PRO A 206 -15.19 -18.68 23.61
C PRO A 206 -14.54 -19.74 24.52
#